data_AF-A0A0M3KL43-F1
#
_entry.id   AF-A0A0M3KL43-F1
#
_cell.length_a   1.000
_cell.length_b   1.000
_cell.length_c   1.000
_cell.angle_alpha   90.00
_cell.angle_beta   90.00
_cell.angle_gamma   90.00
#
_symmetry.space_group_name_H-M   'P 1'
#
loop_
_entity.id
_entity.type
_entity.pdbx_description
1 polymer ?
#
loop_
_entity_poly.entity_id
_entity_poly.type
_entity_poly.pdbx_seq_one_letter_code
_entity_poly.pdbx_strand_id
1 'polypeptide(L)'
;GPDEKTVPNFKSPDPDYPWYGYDSYRGIFARYHNLKVNLKGSKEYQAYCFNLTKYFPRPTYSTTNNFYKKIDGSGSAFKSYAANPRVLDENLDKLEKNILNVIYNGYKSNANGFMNGIEDLNAILVTQNAIWYYSDSAPLNDVNKMWEREVRNGEISESQVTLMREALKKLIDPNLEATAANKIPSGYRLNIFKSENEDYQNLLSAEYVP
;
A
#
# COMPACT_ATOMS: atom_id res chain seq x y z
N GLY A 1 -5.13 -28.66 12.32
CA GLY A 1 -6.40 -28.27 11.69
C GLY A 1 -6.14 -26.96 10.97
N PRO A 2 -6.73 -26.72 9.80
CA PRO A 2 -6.45 -25.49 9.05
C PRO A 2 -6.86 -24.30 9.92
N ASP A 3 -5.88 -23.46 10.27
CA ASP A 3 -6.09 -22.21 10.97
C ASP A 3 -7.03 -21.36 10.11
N GLU A 4 -8.31 -21.38 10.46
CA GLU A 4 -9.28 -20.43 9.93
C GLU A 4 -8.75 -19.05 10.35
N LYS A 5 -8.14 -18.32 9.43
CA LYS A 5 -7.66 -16.95 9.68
C LYS A 5 -8.86 -16.10 10.03
N THR A 6 -9.20 -16.04 11.31
CA THR A 6 -10.28 -15.20 11.80
C THR A 6 -9.84 -13.76 11.65
N VAL A 7 -10.63 -12.99 10.91
CA VAL A 7 -10.43 -11.55 10.77
C VAL A 7 -10.43 -10.91 12.17
N PRO A 8 -9.40 -10.14 12.56
CA PRO A 8 -9.33 -9.53 13.88
C PRO A 8 -10.55 -8.66 14.19
N ASN A 9 -11.10 -8.81 15.40
CA ASN A 9 -12.26 -8.03 15.85
C ASN A 9 -11.89 -7.15 17.04
N PHE A 10 -11.32 -5.97 16.74
CA PHE A 10 -11.03 -4.94 17.73
C PHE A 10 -11.97 -3.75 17.57
N LYS A 11 -12.45 -3.23 18.70
CA LYS A 11 -13.25 -2.01 18.78
C LYS A 11 -12.39 -0.90 19.37
N SER A 12 -12.25 0.19 18.62
CA SER A 12 -11.58 1.40 19.13
C SER A 12 -12.31 1.97 20.35
N PRO A 13 -11.60 2.42 21.40
CA PRO A 13 -12.19 3.21 22.48
C PRO A 13 -12.59 4.62 22.00
N ASP A 14 -11.95 5.14 20.96
CA ASP A 14 -12.25 6.44 20.36
C ASP A 14 -13.21 6.28 19.16
N PRO A 15 -14.44 6.83 19.21
CA PRO A 15 -15.38 6.75 18.09
C PRO A 15 -14.91 7.49 16.83
N ASP A 16 -14.00 8.47 16.93
CA ASP A 16 -13.47 9.20 15.77
C ASP A 16 -12.43 8.40 14.98
N TYR A 17 -11.83 7.38 15.61
CA TYR A 17 -10.85 6.48 15.01
C TYR A 17 -11.35 5.02 15.05
N PRO A 18 -12.45 4.68 14.36
CA PRO A 18 -13.10 3.39 14.58
C PRO A 18 -12.43 2.22 13.82
N TRP A 19 -11.52 2.50 12.89
CA TRP A 19 -10.87 1.49 12.06
C TRP A 19 -9.64 0.91 12.75
N TYR A 20 -9.50 -0.40 12.73
CA TYR A 20 -8.30 -1.09 13.19
C TYR A 20 -7.35 -1.29 12.01
N GLY A 21 -6.10 -0.84 12.14
CA GLY A 21 -5.04 -1.05 11.14
C GLY A 21 -3.87 -1.81 11.72
N TYR A 22 -3.32 -2.75 10.95
CA TYR A 22 -2.37 -3.73 11.47
C TYR A 22 -1.53 -4.37 10.37
N ASP A 23 -0.38 -4.93 10.76
CA ASP A 23 0.38 -5.84 9.92
C ASP A 23 -0.02 -7.30 10.17
N SER A 24 -0.57 -7.96 9.14
CA SER A 24 -0.95 -9.37 9.20
C SER A 24 0.20 -10.33 8.85
N TYR A 25 1.35 -9.81 8.43
CA TYR A 25 2.53 -10.63 8.15
C TYR A 25 3.15 -11.17 9.45
N ARG A 26 3.57 -12.44 9.41
CA ARG A 26 4.15 -13.17 10.56
C ARG A 26 5.48 -13.87 10.23
N GLY A 27 6.06 -13.56 9.08
CA GLY A 27 7.31 -14.20 8.65
C GLY A 27 8.55 -13.51 9.22
N ILE A 28 9.70 -14.12 8.97
CA ILE A 28 10.99 -13.69 9.53
C ILE A 28 11.63 -12.51 8.79
N PHE A 29 11.28 -12.32 7.52
CA PHE A 29 11.88 -11.28 6.70
C PHE A 29 11.20 -9.94 6.94
N ALA A 30 11.88 -9.03 7.63
CA ALA A 30 11.36 -7.72 8.02
C ALA A 30 11.00 -6.79 6.84
N ARG A 31 11.41 -7.12 5.61
CA ARG A 31 11.02 -6.38 4.39
C ARG A 31 9.56 -6.58 4.01
N TYR A 32 8.97 -7.71 4.40
CA TYR A 32 7.60 -8.03 4.03
C TYR A 32 6.66 -7.47 5.08
N HIS A 33 5.55 -6.95 4.57
CA HIS A 33 4.41 -6.49 5.33
C HIS A 33 3.17 -6.96 4.61
N ASN A 34 2.08 -7.15 5.34
CA ASN A 34 0.76 -7.36 4.77
C ASN A 34 -0.24 -6.52 5.56
N LEU A 35 -0.17 -5.21 5.31
CA LEU A 35 -0.94 -4.22 6.03
C LEU A 35 -2.42 -4.33 5.65
N LYS A 36 -3.28 -4.32 6.66
CA LYS A 36 -4.73 -4.38 6.51
C LYS A 36 -5.40 -3.30 7.34
N VAL A 37 -6.63 -2.98 6.95
CA VAL A 37 -7.57 -2.26 7.80
C VAL A 37 -8.91 -2.99 7.82
N ASN A 38 -9.62 -2.92 8.94
CA ASN A 38 -11.02 -3.35 9.02
C ASN A 38 -11.80 -2.54 10.07
N LEU A 39 -13.12 -2.71 10.06
CA LEU A 39 -14.04 -2.06 11.00
C LEU A 39 -14.70 -3.14 11.87
N LYS A 40 -14.23 -3.32 13.11
CA LYS A 40 -14.84 -4.21 14.12
C LYS A 40 -15.12 -5.63 13.60
N GLY A 41 -14.11 -6.28 13.01
CA GLY A 41 -14.25 -7.64 12.47
C GLY A 41 -14.95 -7.71 11.11
N SER A 42 -15.24 -6.58 10.47
CA SER A 42 -15.67 -6.57 9.06
C SER A 42 -14.61 -7.18 8.15
N LYS A 43 -14.94 -7.38 6.86
CA LYS A 43 -13.96 -7.75 5.83
C LYS A 43 -12.70 -6.89 5.90
N GLU A 44 -11.55 -7.51 5.63
CA GLU A 44 -10.26 -6.84 5.58
C GLU A 44 -10.07 -6.15 4.24
N TYR A 45 -9.50 -4.95 4.27
CA TYR A 45 -9.04 -4.24 3.09
C TYR A 45 -7.52 -4.28 3.02
N GLN A 46 -6.98 -4.53 1.84
CA GLN A 46 -5.54 -4.36 1.62
C GLN A 46 -5.18 -2.90 1.85
N ALA A 47 -4.21 -2.65 2.72
CA ALA A 47 -3.70 -1.31 2.98
C ALA A 47 -2.24 -1.20 2.54
N TYR A 48 -1.82 0.03 2.33
CA TYR A 48 -0.43 0.44 2.10
C TYR A 48 -0.13 1.63 3.00
N CYS A 49 1.09 1.73 3.48
CA CYS A 49 1.51 2.82 4.37
C CYS A 49 2.20 3.96 3.63
N PHE A 50 2.19 5.13 4.25
CA PHE A 50 2.98 6.29 3.86
C PHE A 50 3.41 7.06 5.12
N ASN A 51 4.29 8.06 4.97
CA ASN A 51 5.09 8.68 6.04
C ASN A 51 6.27 7.79 6.47
N LEU A 52 7.22 7.58 5.55
CA LEU A 52 8.37 6.67 5.72
C LEU A 52 9.19 6.86 7.01
N THR A 53 9.17 8.05 7.61
CA THR A 53 9.89 8.37 8.85
C THR A 53 9.15 7.92 10.13
N LYS A 54 7.90 7.48 10.02
CA LYS A 54 7.04 7.02 11.13
C LYS A 54 7.09 5.50 11.29
N TYR A 55 6.63 4.99 12.43
CA TYR A 55 6.56 3.55 12.69
C TYR A 55 5.49 2.85 11.85
N PHE A 56 5.81 1.65 11.37
CA PHE A 56 4.82 0.76 10.77
C PHE A 56 3.68 0.43 11.75
N PRO A 57 2.45 0.16 11.24
CA PRO A 57 1.39 -0.38 12.08
C PRO A 57 1.85 -1.63 12.81
N ARG A 58 1.39 -1.78 14.05
CA ARG A 58 1.73 -2.92 14.88
C ARG A 58 1.22 -4.22 14.26
N PRO A 59 1.94 -5.33 14.48
CA PRO A 59 1.48 -6.63 14.01
C PRO A 59 0.24 -7.09 14.78
N THR A 60 -0.56 -7.98 14.16
CA THR A 60 -1.79 -8.55 14.75
C THR A 60 -1.64 -9.20 16.12
N TYR A 61 -0.43 -9.63 16.48
CA TYR A 61 -0.12 -10.28 17.76
C TYR A 61 0.42 -9.30 18.81
N SER A 62 0.43 -7.99 18.54
CA SER A 62 0.77 -6.98 19.53
C SER A 62 -0.30 -6.88 20.62
N THR A 63 0.10 -6.56 21.85
CA THR A 63 -0.80 -6.28 22.97
C THR A 63 -1.50 -4.92 22.87
N THR A 64 -1.08 -4.09 21.92
CA THR A 64 -1.62 -2.73 21.67
C THR A 64 -1.99 -2.59 20.20
N ASN A 65 -3.01 -1.78 19.92
CA ASN A 65 -3.60 -1.65 18.59
C ASN A 65 -3.34 -0.26 18.00
N ASN A 66 -3.30 -0.17 16.68
CA ASN A 66 -3.36 1.10 15.96
C ASN A 66 -4.78 1.33 15.44
N PHE A 67 -5.34 2.49 15.78
CA PHE A 67 -6.66 2.90 15.33
C PHE A 67 -6.58 4.08 14.37
N TYR A 68 -7.55 4.14 13.47
CA TYR A 68 -7.53 5.02 12.30
C TYR A 68 -8.89 5.66 12.03
N LYS A 69 -8.84 6.87 11.47
CA LYS A 69 -9.98 7.59 10.91
C LYS A 69 -9.94 7.50 9.39
N LYS A 70 -11.03 7.03 8.78
CA LYS A 70 -11.18 7.00 7.31
C LYS A 70 -11.52 8.39 6.79
N ILE A 71 -10.82 8.82 5.76
CA ILE A 71 -10.91 10.12 5.10
C ILE A 71 -10.96 9.85 3.59
N ASP A 72 -11.75 10.62 2.86
CA ASP A 72 -11.78 10.56 1.40
C ASP A 72 -10.39 10.90 0.83
N GLY A 73 -9.84 10.00 0.03
CA GLY A 73 -8.51 10.15 -0.56
C GLY A 73 -8.56 11.11 -1.74
N SER A 74 -8.31 12.39 -1.49
CA SER A 74 -8.14 13.42 -2.51
C SER A 74 -6.67 13.86 -2.62
N GLY A 75 -6.28 14.45 -3.75
CA GLY A 75 -4.96 15.09 -3.91
C GLY A 75 -4.65 16.10 -2.79
N SER A 76 -5.64 16.88 -2.35
CA SER A 76 -5.52 17.77 -1.19
C SER A 76 -5.30 17.04 0.13
N ALA A 77 -6.01 15.92 0.36
CA ALA A 77 -5.83 15.13 1.57
C ALA A 77 -4.42 14.51 1.62
N PHE A 78 -3.88 14.05 0.49
CA PHE A 78 -2.50 13.59 0.42
C PHE A 78 -1.49 14.69 0.75
N LYS A 79 -1.68 15.91 0.26
CA LYS A 79 -0.83 17.04 0.61
C LYS A 79 -0.85 17.35 2.11
N SER A 80 -1.99 17.15 2.78
CA SER A 80 -2.14 17.39 4.22
C SER A 80 -1.53 16.28 5.09
N TYR A 81 -1.56 15.02 4.66
CA TYR A 81 -1.18 13.89 5.50
C TYR A 81 0.15 13.25 5.13
N ALA A 82 0.63 13.39 3.90
CA ALA A 82 1.92 12.85 3.47
C ALA A 82 3.05 13.81 3.85
N ALA A 83 4.20 13.26 4.24
CA ALA A 83 5.32 14.07 4.71
C ALA A 83 6.03 14.80 3.55
N ASN A 84 6.18 14.13 2.41
CA ASN A 84 6.89 14.65 1.26
C ASN A 84 6.31 14.10 -0.07
N PRO A 85 5.07 14.48 -0.43
CA PRO A 85 4.42 13.94 -1.62
C PRO A 85 5.11 14.37 -2.92
N ARG A 86 5.22 13.44 -3.88
CA ARG A 86 5.77 13.71 -5.21
C ARG A 86 4.70 14.35 -6.09
N VAL A 87 4.55 15.67 -5.98
CA VAL A 87 3.63 16.45 -6.82
C VAL A 87 4.29 16.74 -8.17
N LEU A 88 4.03 15.89 -9.17
CA LEU A 88 4.48 16.12 -10.54
C LEU A 88 3.66 17.24 -11.18
N ASP A 89 4.33 18.18 -11.85
CA ASP A 89 3.71 19.30 -12.57
C ASP A 89 2.79 20.18 -11.69
N GLU A 90 3.05 20.22 -10.38
CA GLU A 90 2.23 20.92 -9.37
C GLU A 90 0.74 20.49 -9.33
N ASN A 91 0.40 19.34 -9.92
CA ASN A 91 -0.97 18.86 -10.07
C ASN A 91 -1.32 17.79 -9.03
N LEU A 92 -2.14 18.17 -8.04
CA LEU A 92 -2.59 17.28 -6.97
C LEU A 92 -3.55 16.19 -7.45
N ASP A 93 -4.39 16.47 -8.43
CA ASP A 93 -5.30 15.48 -9.00
C ASP A 93 -4.50 14.38 -9.73
N LYS A 94 -3.38 14.75 -10.36
CA LYS A 94 -2.46 13.80 -10.97
C LYS A 94 -1.79 12.92 -9.91
N LEU A 95 -1.43 13.44 -8.74
CA LEU A 95 -0.89 12.64 -7.64
C LEU A 95 -1.91 11.59 -7.16
N GLU A 96 -3.15 12.01 -6.91
CA GLU A 96 -4.23 11.11 -6.50
C GLU A 96 -4.44 10.00 -7.54
N LYS A 97 -4.56 10.36 -8.82
CA LYS A 97 -4.72 9.41 -9.91
C LYS A 97 -3.56 8.45 -10.04
N ASN A 98 -2.32 8.91 -9.86
CA ASN A 98 -1.14 8.04 -9.89
C ASN A 98 -1.20 7.00 -8.77
N ILE A 99 -1.50 7.42 -7.53
CA ILE A 99 -1.65 6.51 -6.39
C ILE A 99 -2.79 5.53 -6.62
N LEU A 100 -3.93 5.99 -7.13
CA LEU A 100 -5.07 5.13 -7.42
C LEU A 100 -4.74 4.10 -8.52
N ASN A 101 -3.99 4.51 -9.56
CA ASN A 101 -3.49 3.61 -10.59
C ASN A 101 -2.52 2.58 -10.03
N VAL A 102 -1.65 2.96 -9.09
CA VAL A 102 -0.77 2.00 -8.39
C VAL A 102 -1.58 0.93 -7.69
N ILE A 103 -2.62 1.28 -6.93
CA ILE A 103 -3.43 0.28 -6.20
C ILE A 103 -4.28 -0.56 -7.17
N TYR A 104 -4.85 0.06 -8.19
CA TYR A 104 -5.72 -0.62 -9.16
C TYR A 104 -4.94 -1.65 -10.01
N ASN A 105 -3.70 -1.32 -10.36
CA ASN A 105 -2.81 -2.20 -11.13
C ASN A 105 -1.89 -3.06 -10.26
N GLY A 106 -1.78 -2.74 -8.97
CA GLY A 106 -0.97 -3.44 -8.00
C GLY A 106 -1.71 -4.58 -7.31
N TYR A 107 -1.15 -5.04 -6.19
CA TYR A 107 -1.77 -6.13 -5.43
C TYR A 107 -3.06 -5.66 -4.72
N LYS A 108 -4.14 -6.42 -4.66
CA LYS A 108 -4.43 -7.67 -5.40
C LYS A 108 -5.28 -7.44 -6.65
N SER A 109 -5.65 -6.19 -6.96
CA SER A 109 -6.54 -5.88 -8.08
C SER A 109 -5.92 -6.31 -9.41
N ASN A 110 -4.64 -5.98 -9.62
CA ASN A 110 -3.83 -6.41 -10.76
C ASN A 110 -4.54 -6.23 -12.11
N ALA A 111 -5.25 -5.11 -12.28
CA ALA A 111 -6.22 -4.94 -13.35
C ALA A 111 -5.63 -5.05 -14.76
N ASN A 112 -4.35 -4.71 -14.94
CA ASN A 112 -3.63 -4.85 -16.22
C ASN A 112 -2.59 -5.98 -16.21
N GLY A 113 -2.62 -6.88 -15.22
CA GLY A 113 -1.76 -8.07 -15.19
C GLY A 113 -0.28 -7.81 -14.90
N PHE A 114 0.09 -6.65 -14.36
CA PHE A 114 1.48 -6.30 -14.07
C PHE A 114 2.11 -7.14 -12.97
N MET A 115 1.28 -7.72 -12.10
CA MET A 115 1.72 -8.59 -11.00
C MET A 115 1.69 -10.08 -11.37
N ASN A 116 1.42 -10.44 -12.62
CA ASN A 116 1.33 -11.84 -13.03
C ASN A 116 2.64 -12.59 -12.81
N GLY A 117 2.56 -13.73 -12.13
CA GLY A 117 3.73 -14.56 -11.80
C GLY A 117 4.57 -14.04 -10.64
N ILE A 118 4.22 -12.90 -10.04
CA ILE A 118 4.87 -12.39 -8.83
C ILE A 118 4.19 -12.99 -7.61
N GLU A 119 4.97 -13.54 -6.67
CA GLU A 119 4.46 -14.08 -5.40
C GLU A 119 3.77 -12.98 -4.58
N ASP A 120 2.71 -13.32 -3.83
CA ASP A 120 1.87 -12.36 -3.10
C ASP A 120 2.65 -11.33 -2.26
N LEU A 121 3.59 -11.78 -1.43
CA LEU A 121 4.38 -10.87 -0.58
C LEU A 121 5.32 -9.99 -1.41
N ASN A 122 5.85 -10.51 -2.53
CA ASN A 122 6.65 -9.73 -3.48
C ASN A 122 5.78 -8.70 -4.21
N ALA A 123 4.55 -9.05 -4.60
CA ALA A 123 3.62 -8.14 -5.25
C ALA A 123 3.16 -7.02 -4.30
N ILE A 124 2.91 -7.34 -3.02
CA ILE A 124 2.66 -6.33 -1.97
C ILE A 124 3.88 -5.41 -1.84
N LEU A 125 5.09 -5.98 -1.77
CA LEU A 125 6.33 -5.21 -1.65
C LEU A 125 6.54 -4.25 -2.84
N VAL A 126 6.31 -4.72 -4.07
CA VAL A 126 6.37 -3.89 -5.28
C VAL A 126 5.35 -2.76 -5.21
N THR A 127 4.09 -3.08 -4.87
CA THR A 127 3.02 -2.07 -4.77
C THR A 127 3.36 -1.03 -3.70
N GLN A 128 3.84 -1.46 -2.53
CA GLN A 128 4.22 -0.56 -1.44
C GLN A 128 5.39 0.37 -1.82
N ASN A 129 6.38 -0.11 -2.58
CA ASN A 129 7.47 0.74 -3.08
C ASN A 129 6.96 1.78 -4.10
N ALA A 130 6.02 1.41 -4.97
CA ALA A 130 5.38 2.36 -5.88
C ALA A 130 4.54 3.41 -5.12
N ILE A 131 3.86 3.02 -4.03
CA ILE A 131 3.18 3.96 -3.15
C ILE A 131 4.17 4.97 -2.56
N TRP A 132 5.26 4.51 -1.94
CA TRP A 132 6.27 5.40 -1.35
C TRP A 132 6.95 6.32 -2.36
N TYR A 133 7.09 5.88 -3.62
CA TYR A 133 7.58 6.74 -4.69
C TYR A 133 6.72 7.99 -4.86
N TYR A 134 5.39 7.87 -4.76
CA TYR A 134 4.46 8.98 -4.90
C TYR A 134 4.16 9.69 -3.56
N SER A 135 3.99 8.96 -2.46
CA SER A 135 3.56 9.55 -1.18
C SER A 135 4.69 10.21 -0.40
N ASP A 136 5.91 9.71 -0.54
CA ASP A 136 7.06 10.13 0.28
C ASP A 136 8.24 10.61 -0.58
N SER A 137 8.05 10.70 -1.90
CA SER A 137 9.11 10.98 -2.87
C SER A 137 10.32 10.07 -2.68
N ALA A 138 10.09 8.83 -2.27
CA ALA A 138 11.14 7.88 -1.98
C ALA A 138 12.09 7.75 -3.19
N PRO A 139 13.41 7.82 -2.98
CA PRO A 139 14.36 7.75 -4.08
C PRO A 139 14.38 6.33 -4.66
N LEU A 140 13.95 6.20 -5.91
CA LEU A 140 14.10 4.98 -6.71
C LEU A 140 15.19 5.20 -7.77
N ASN A 141 16.43 5.39 -7.32
CA ASN A 141 17.54 5.83 -8.17
C ASN A 141 17.81 4.90 -9.36
N ASP A 142 17.76 3.58 -9.15
CA ASP A 142 17.90 2.59 -10.21
C ASP A 142 17.03 1.36 -9.89
N VAL A 143 15.86 1.28 -10.51
CA VAL A 143 14.94 0.14 -10.35
C VAL A 143 15.61 -1.17 -10.76
N ASN A 144 16.57 -1.15 -11.70
CA ASN A 144 17.28 -2.38 -12.11
C ASN A 144 18.17 -2.97 -11.02
N LYS A 145 18.50 -2.19 -9.98
CA LYS A 145 19.33 -2.63 -8.85
C LYS A 145 18.52 -2.93 -7.58
N MET A 146 17.20 -2.73 -7.63
CA MET A 146 16.36 -3.06 -6.49
C MET A 146 16.36 -4.56 -6.22
N TRP A 147 16.39 -4.92 -4.94
CA TRP A 147 16.40 -6.31 -4.44
C TRP A 147 17.61 -7.17 -4.83
N GLU A 148 18.72 -6.58 -5.31
CA GLU A 148 19.94 -7.35 -5.63
C GLU A 148 20.50 -8.11 -4.43
N ARG A 149 20.39 -7.53 -3.22
CA ARG A 149 20.87 -8.18 -2.00
C ARG A 149 20.05 -9.44 -1.73
N GLU A 150 18.74 -9.35 -1.87
CA GLU A 150 17.81 -10.46 -1.66
C GLU A 150 18.07 -11.59 -2.67
N VAL A 151 18.43 -11.26 -3.92
CA VAL A 151 18.91 -12.27 -4.91
C VAL A 151 20.22 -12.90 -4.46
N ARG A 152 21.23 -12.10 -4.10
CA ARG A 152 22.55 -12.61 -3.66
C ARG A 152 22.45 -13.51 -2.44
N ASN A 153 21.51 -13.23 -1.54
CA ASN A 153 21.27 -14.02 -0.34
C ASN A 153 20.39 -15.26 -0.60
N GLY A 154 19.89 -15.45 -1.82
CA GLY A 154 18.97 -16.55 -2.15
C GLY A 154 17.58 -16.41 -1.52
N GLU A 155 17.20 -15.20 -1.09
CA GLU A 155 15.94 -14.93 -0.39
C GLU A 155 14.78 -14.65 -1.35
N ILE A 156 15.09 -14.20 -2.57
CA ILE A 156 14.15 -14.03 -3.69
C ILE A 156 14.86 -14.52 -4.95
N SER A 157 14.18 -15.31 -5.79
CA SER A 157 14.79 -15.79 -7.03
C SER A 157 15.05 -14.64 -8.02
N GLU A 158 16.03 -14.83 -8.91
CA GLU A 158 16.32 -13.87 -9.98
C GLU A 158 15.11 -13.65 -10.91
N SER A 159 14.35 -14.72 -11.18
CA SER A 159 13.12 -14.64 -11.98
C SER A 159 12.04 -13.79 -11.30
N GLN A 160 11.84 -13.94 -9.99
CA GLN A 160 10.92 -13.10 -9.22
C GLN A 160 11.36 -11.63 -9.24
N VAL A 161 12.64 -11.35 -8.97
CA VAL A 161 13.15 -9.98 -8.96
C VAL A 161 13.05 -9.31 -10.33
N THR A 162 13.22 -10.06 -11.42
CA THR A 162 13.02 -9.53 -12.78
C THR A 162 11.59 -9.04 -12.97
N LEU A 163 10.59 -9.87 -12.63
CA LEU A 163 9.18 -9.50 -12.71
C LEU A 163 8.84 -8.33 -11.79
N MET A 164 9.37 -8.32 -10.56
CA MET A 164 9.17 -7.23 -9.59
C MET A 164 9.67 -5.89 -10.12
N ARG A 165 10.84 -5.86 -10.75
CA ARG A 165 11.43 -4.64 -11.33
C ARG A 165 10.63 -4.15 -12.52
N GLU A 166 10.16 -5.05 -13.39
CA GLU A 166 9.30 -4.70 -14.52
C GLU A 166 7.96 -4.13 -14.06
N ALA A 167 7.32 -4.77 -13.07
CA ALA A 167 6.08 -4.30 -12.48
C ALA A 167 6.27 -2.92 -11.83
N LEU A 168 7.34 -2.73 -11.04
CA LEU A 168 7.60 -1.45 -10.39
C LEU A 168 7.76 -0.31 -11.41
N LYS A 169 8.53 -0.52 -12.49
CA LYS A 169 8.69 0.46 -13.57
C LYS A 169 7.34 0.89 -14.17
N LYS A 170 6.44 -0.08 -14.41
CA LYS A 170 5.10 0.20 -14.95
C LYS A 170 4.24 1.00 -13.96
N LEU A 171 4.31 0.66 -12.66
CA LEU A 171 3.50 1.32 -11.62
C LEU A 171 3.94 2.76 -11.35
N ILE A 172 5.24 3.08 -11.49
CA ILE A 172 5.77 4.42 -11.26
C ILE A 172 5.81 5.29 -12.53
N ASP A 173 5.40 4.74 -13.68
CA ASP A 173 5.31 5.51 -14.92
C ASP A 173 4.20 6.58 -14.76
N PRO A 174 4.53 7.89 -14.81
CA PRO A 174 3.55 8.95 -14.68
C PRO A 174 2.52 8.98 -15.82
N ASN A 175 2.74 8.23 -16.91
CA ASN A 175 1.81 8.09 -18.03
C ASN A 175 0.96 6.82 -17.95
N LEU A 176 1.02 6.07 -16.84
CA LEU A 176 0.29 4.80 -16.69
C LEU A 176 -1.22 4.95 -16.97
N GLU A 177 -1.86 6.03 -16.51
CA GLU A 177 -3.29 6.29 -16.78
C GLU A 177 -3.58 6.32 -18.28
N ALA A 178 -2.68 6.90 -19.08
CA ALA A 178 -2.85 7.02 -20.52
C ALA A 178 -2.62 5.69 -21.24
N THR A 179 -1.64 4.90 -20.81
CA THR A 179 -1.18 3.69 -21.50
C THR A 179 -1.88 2.40 -21.05
N ALA A 180 -2.47 2.36 -19.85
CA ALA A 180 -3.19 1.20 -19.34
C ALA A 180 -4.39 0.83 -20.24
N ALA A 181 -4.57 -0.47 -20.53
CA ALA A 181 -5.70 -0.96 -21.33
C ALA A 181 -7.00 -0.91 -20.52
N ASN A 182 -6.96 -1.44 -19.29
CA ASN A 182 -8.06 -1.36 -18.34
C ASN A 182 -7.93 -0.07 -17.54
N LYS A 183 -8.87 0.86 -17.75
CA LYS A 183 -8.95 2.13 -17.03
C LYS A 183 -9.59 1.94 -15.66
N ILE A 184 -9.26 2.82 -14.71
CA ILE A 184 -9.93 2.85 -13.41
C ILE A 184 -11.43 3.12 -13.65
N PRO A 185 -12.32 2.23 -13.21
CA PRO A 185 -13.75 2.41 -13.41
C PRO A 185 -14.33 3.48 -12.47
N SER A 186 -15.45 4.04 -12.90
CA SER A 186 -16.23 4.96 -12.07
C SER A 186 -16.61 4.28 -10.74
N GLY A 187 -16.46 5.01 -9.63
CA GLY A 187 -16.77 4.51 -8.29
C GLY A 187 -15.60 3.80 -7.58
N TYR A 188 -14.47 3.53 -8.24
CA TYR A 188 -13.26 3.07 -7.55
C TYR A 188 -12.57 4.26 -6.86
N ARG A 189 -12.60 4.31 -5.53
CA ARG A 189 -12.18 5.48 -4.75
C ARG A 189 -11.02 5.17 -3.82
N LEU A 190 -10.13 6.14 -3.68
CA LEU A 190 -9.04 6.14 -2.73
C LEU A 190 -9.55 6.56 -1.35
N ASN A 191 -9.03 5.92 -0.31
CA ASN A 191 -9.32 6.23 1.08
C ASN A 191 -8.00 6.38 1.83
N ILE A 192 -7.89 7.43 2.62
CA ILE A 192 -6.81 7.62 3.58
C ILE A 192 -7.32 7.20 4.96
N PHE A 193 -6.48 6.51 5.71
CA PHE A 193 -6.68 6.13 7.09
C PHE A 193 -5.65 6.91 7.90
N LYS A 194 -6.10 8.01 8.52
CA LYS A 194 -5.27 8.83 9.40
C LYS A 194 -5.10 8.11 10.74
N SER A 195 -3.86 7.91 11.16
CA SER A 195 -3.55 7.31 12.46
C SER A 195 -4.03 8.20 13.62
N GLU A 196 -4.58 7.58 14.66
CA GLU A 196 -4.85 8.21 15.95
C GLU A 196 -3.54 8.65 16.61
N ASN A 197 -2.56 7.75 16.67
CA ASN A 197 -1.23 8.03 17.18
C ASN A 197 -0.31 8.50 16.04
N GLU A 198 0.14 9.74 16.11
CA GLU A 198 0.92 10.38 15.05
C GLU A 198 2.35 9.86 14.91
N ASP A 199 2.85 9.03 15.83
CA ASP A 199 4.13 8.32 15.69
C ASP A 199 4.05 7.19 14.65
N TYR A 200 2.84 6.75 14.32
CA TYR A 200 2.57 5.67 13.36
C TYR A 200 2.21 6.20 11.98
N GLN A 201 2.58 5.43 10.98
CA GLN A 201 2.26 5.68 9.59
C GLN A 201 0.76 5.73 9.35
N ASN A 202 0.35 6.69 8.53
CA ASN A 202 -0.99 6.69 7.94
C ASN A 202 -1.07 5.56 6.90
N LEU A 203 -2.29 5.10 6.63
CA LEU A 203 -2.55 4.05 5.65
C LEU A 203 -3.43 4.57 4.52
N LEU A 204 -3.38 3.89 3.38
CA LEU A 204 -4.27 4.12 2.25
C LEU A 204 -4.80 2.78 1.71
N SER A 205 -6.00 2.81 1.18
CA SER A 205 -6.64 1.67 0.51
C SER A 205 -7.59 2.20 -0.56
N ALA A 206 -7.90 1.38 -1.56
CA ALA A 206 -8.93 1.70 -2.54
C ALA A 206 -9.97 0.59 -2.62
N GLU A 207 -11.21 0.99 -2.84
CA GLU A 207 -12.33 0.07 -3.00
C GLU A 207 -13.36 0.64 -3.97
N TYR A 208 -14.21 -0.23 -4.51
CA TYR A 208 -15.42 0.21 -5.19
C TYR A 208 -16.43 0.68 -4.15
N VAL A 209 -16.89 1.92 -4.32
CA VAL A 209 -18.04 2.47 -3.63
C VAL A 209 -19.24 2.34 -4.57
N PRO A 210 -20.27 1.53 -4.23
CA PRO A 210 -21.49 1.39 -5.01
C PRO A 210 -22.23 2.70 -5.21
#